data_AF-A0A6L5XDN4-F1
#
_entry.id   AF-A0A6L5XDN4-F1
#
_cell.length_a   1.000
_cell.length_b   1.000
_cell.length_c   1.000
_cell.angle_alpha   90.00
_cell.angle_beta   90.00
_cell.angle_gamma   90.00
#
_symmetry.space_group_name_H-M   'P 1'
#
loop_
_entity.id
_entity.type
_entity.pdbx_description
1 polymer ?
#
loop_
_entity_poly.entity_id
_entity_poly.type
_entity_poly.pdbx_seq_one_letter_code
_entity_poly.pdbx_strand_id
1 'polypeptide(L)'
;MDEIHRGLVKKYHTLCTVLGLDADAKRAILSSWGVESSRDLTQHQLIDICAKLSEQVDHKQGTARLDKLRKQVIAAIGSWLRETGQTQNISIIKGIAMRASGYVEFNKIPRERLRNLIATFNNKVKDARAVDELTDAMLMQHYTAGREFDPTLN
;
A
#
# COMPACT_ATOMS: atom_id res chain seq x y z
N MET A 1 30.08 -17.86 25.10
CA MET A 1 28.78 -17.42 24.55
C MET A 1 28.12 -18.66 23.95
N ASP A 2 26.95 -19.03 24.45
CA ASP A 2 26.22 -20.18 23.94
C ASP A 2 25.56 -19.88 22.57
N GLU A 3 25.05 -20.92 21.91
CA GLU A 3 24.45 -20.80 20.59
C GLU A 3 23.21 -19.90 20.58
N ILE A 4 22.41 -19.96 21.65
CA ILE A 4 21.17 -19.22 21.81
C ILE A 4 21.45 -17.72 21.89
N HIS A 5 22.38 -17.31 22.76
CA HIS A 5 22.79 -15.92 22.90
C HIS A 5 23.36 -15.37 21.59
N ARG A 6 24.23 -16.13 20.91
CA ARG A 6 24.76 -15.72 19.60
C ARG A 6 23.65 -15.52 18.57
N GLY A 7 22.64 -16.39 18.59
CA GLY A 7 21.45 -16.26 17.74
C GLY A 7 20.66 -14.98 18.02
N LEU A 8 20.47 -14.64 19.30
CA LEU A 8 19.78 -13.42 19.70
C LEU A 8 20.56 -12.15 19.35
N VAL A 9 21.89 -12.14 19.51
CA VAL A 9 22.74 -11.00 19.08
C VAL A 9 22.60 -10.79 17.56
N LYS A 10 22.60 -11.86 16.76
CA LYS A 10 22.35 -11.75 15.31
C LYS A 10 20.97 -11.15 15.02
N LYS A 11 19.93 -11.64 15.69
CA LYS A 11 18.56 -11.13 15.56
C LYS A 11 18.48 -9.63 15.87
N TYR A 12 19.10 -9.18 16.95
CA TYR A 12 19.21 -7.77 17.30
C TYR A 12 19.78 -6.94 16.14
N HIS A 13 20.95 -7.32 15.60
CA HIS A 13 21.57 -6.57 14.49
C HIS A 13 20.72 -6.57 13.22
N THR A 14 20.07 -7.69 12.90
CA THR A 14 19.11 -7.75 11.77
C THR A 14 17.96 -6.77 11.96
N LEU A 15 17.34 -6.73 13.16
CA LEU A 15 16.23 -5.83 13.44
C LEU A 15 16.65 -4.36 13.37
N CYS A 16 17.82 -4.01 13.91
CA CYS A 16 18.35 -2.65 13.81
C CYS A 16 18.57 -2.23 12.35
N THR A 17 19.06 -3.13 11.50
CA THR A 17 19.22 -2.88 10.05
C THR A 17 17.86 -2.68 9.35
N VAL A 18 16.86 -3.50 9.66
CA VAL A 18 15.50 -3.35 9.08
C VAL A 18 14.85 -2.03 9.51
N LEU A 19 15.07 -1.62 10.75
CA LEU A 19 14.62 -0.32 11.26
C LEU A 19 15.40 0.85 10.66
N GLY A 20 16.59 0.61 10.10
CA GLY A 20 17.46 1.64 9.53
C GLY A 20 18.17 2.46 10.60
N LEU A 21 18.44 1.85 11.76
CA LEU A 21 19.12 2.52 12.87
C LEU A 21 20.59 2.74 12.51
N ASP A 22 21.07 3.96 12.69
CA ASP A 22 22.48 4.31 12.56
C ASP A 22 23.29 3.88 13.80
N ALA A 23 24.60 4.14 13.77
CA ALA A 23 25.50 3.74 14.85
C ALA A 23 25.16 4.43 16.18
N ASP A 24 24.72 5.69 16.13
CA ASP A 24 24.43 6.48 17.33
C ASP A 24 23.13 6.01 18.00
N ALA A 25 22.08 5.73 17.21
CA ALA A 25 20.84 5.14 17.71
C ALA A 25 21.07 3.74 18.31
N LYS A 26 21.91 2.92 17.67
CA LYS A 26 22.29 1.60 18.24
C LYS A 26 23.01 1.76 19.58
N ARG A 27 23.94 2.71 19.71
CA ARG A 27 24.64 2.98 20.98
C ARG A 27 23.68 3.51 22.04
N ALA A 28 22.76 4.40 21.68
CA ALA A 28 21.76 4.91 22.61
C ALA A 28 20.88 3.79 23.19
N ILE A 29 20.48 2.84 22.33
CA ILE A 29 19.74 1.66 22.78
C ILE A 29 20.58 0.83 23.76
N LEU A 30 21.84 0.51 23.43
CA LEU A 30 22.72 -0.27 24.32
C LEU A 30 22.97 0.45 25.66
N SER A 31 23.21 1.76 25.61
CA SER A 31 23.42 2.60 26.78
C SER A 31 22.20 2.63 27.71
N SER A 32 20.98 2.55 27.18
CA SER A 32 19.76 2.45 28.01
C SER A 32 19.69 1.17 28.86
N TRP A 33 20.47 0.16 28.52
CA TRP A 33 20.62 -1.08 29.28
C TRP A 33 21.93 -1.14 30.08
N GLY A 34 22.70 -0.04 30.10
CA GLY A 34 23.96 0.07 30.84
C GLY A 34 25.13 -0.68 30.21
N VAL A 35 25.06 -1.01 28.92
CA VAL A 35 26.11 -1.77 28.22
C VAL A 35 26.66 -1.01 27.01
N GLU A 36 27.93 -1.28 26.67
CA GLU A 36 28.59 -0.68 25.51
C GLU A 36 28.53 -1.59 24.28
N SER A 37 28.47 -2.91 24.48
CA SER A 37 28.38 -3.89 23.40
C SER A 37 27.12 -4.73 23.49
N SER A 38 26.54 -5.04 22.33
CA SER A 38 25.45 -6.04 22.22
C SER A 38 25.84 -7.43 22.74
N ARG A 39 27.14 -7.71 22.89
CA ARG A 39 27.67 -8.96 23.44
C ARG A 39 27.63 -9.01 24.97
N ASP A 40 27.47 -7.85 25.61
CA ASP A 40 27.44 -7.72 27.07
C ASP A 40 26.00 -7.80 27.60
N LEU A 41 25.00 -7.74 26.70
CA LEU A 41 23.60 -7.95 27.04
C LEU A 41 23.36 -9.39 27.51
N THR A 42 22.65 -9.56 28.62
CA THR A 42 22.23 -10.90 29.04
C THR A 42 21.21 -11.48 28.06
N GLN A 43 21.00 -12.80 28.11
CA GLN A 43 20.00 -13.46 27.26
C GLN A 43 18.60 -12.88 27.46
N HIS A 44 18.21 -12.54 28.69
CA HIS A 44 16.92 -11.92 29.00
C HIS A 44 16.81 -10.52 28.37
N GLN A 45 17.84 -9.69 28.53
CA GLN A 45 17.87 -8.36 27.92
C GLN A 45 17.80 -8.45 26.39
N LEU A 46 18.49 -9.42 25.79
CA LEU A 46 18.45 -9.70 24.36
C LEU A 46 17.07 -10.16 23.86
N ILE A 47 16.33 -10.92 24.66
CA ILE A 47 14.95 -11.31 24.34
C ILE A 47 14.05 -10.07 24.36
N ASP A 48 14.12 -9.26 25.42
CA ASP A 48 13.26 -8.08 25.60
C ASP A 48 13.50 -7.01 24.52
N ILE A 49 14.77 -6.72 24.23
CA ILE A 49 15.14 -5.75 23.19
C ILE A 49 14.70 -6.25 21.81
N CYS A 50 14.90 -7.53 21.50
CA CYS A 50 14.44 -8.10 20.23
C CYS A 50 12.92 -8.05 20.11
N ALA A 51 12.17 -8.29 21.19
CA ALA A 51 10.72 -8.19 21.19
C ALA A 51 10.25 -6.77 20.86
N LYS A 52 10.80 -5.75 21.55
CA LYS A 52 10.49 -4.34 21.32
C LYS A 52 10.85 -3.89 19.89
N LEU A 53 12.02 -4.28 19.40
CA LEU A 53 12.45 -3.94 18.04
C LEU A 53 11.60 -4.65 16.98
N SER A 54 11.20 -5.91 17.22
CA SER A 54 10.27 -6.62 16.34
C SER A 54 8.91 -5.92 16.24
N GLU A 55 8.35 -5.45 17.35
CA GLU A 55 7.09 -4.68 17.35
C GLU A 55 7.21 -3.39 16.53
N GLN A 56 8.33 -2.67 16.66
CA GLN A 56 8.60 -1.48 15.84
C GLN A 56 8.73 -1.81 14.35
N VAL A 57 9.36 -2.94 14.01
CA VAL A 57 9.44 -3.41 12.62
C VAL A 57 8.05 -3.70 12.08
N ASP A 58 7.21 -4.40 12.83
CA ASP A 58 5.83 -4.72 12.43
C ASP A 58 5.01 -3.45 12.20
N HIS A 59 5.15 -2.46 13.07
CA HIS A 59 4.52 -1.16 12.90
C HIS A 59 5.01 -0.44 11.63
N LYS A 60 6.34 -0.36 11.42
CA LYS A 60 6.95 0.26 10.24
C LYS A 60 6.54 -0.43 8.93
N GLN A 61 6.50 -1.76 8.92
CA GLN A 61 6.05 -2.51 7.76
C GLN A 61 4.54 -2.35 7.52
N GLY A 62 3.74 -2.32 8.59
CA GLY A 62 2.31 -2.05 8.53
C GLY A 62 2.01 -0.69 7.89
N THR A 63 2.70 0.37 8.32
CA THR A 63 2.55 1.72 7.76
C THR A 63 3.02 1.80 6.31
N ALA A 64 4.15 1.16 5.96
CA ALA A 64 4.64 1.10 4.59
C ALA A 64 3.67 0.36 3.64
N ARG A 65 3.07 -0.75 4.10
CA ARG A 65 2.04 -1.48 3.36
C ARG A 65 0.78 -0.64 3.15
N LEU A 66 0.38 0.16 4.14
CA LEU A 66 -0.73 1.11 4.02
C LEU A 66 -0.42 2.24 3.03
N ASP A 67 0.79 2.81 3.08
CA ASP A 67 1.20 3.85 2.12
C ASP A 67 1.17 3.35 0.67
N LYS A 68 1.63 2.11 0.45
CA LYS A 68 1.52 1.45 -0.86
C LYS A 68 0.06 1.36 -1.33
N LEU A 69 -0.85 0.94 -0.46
CA LEU A 69 -2.28 0.88 -0.79
C LEU A 69 -2.86 2.26 -1.10
N ARG A 70 -2.47 3.30 -0.35
CA ARG A 70 -2.89 4.68 -0.62
C ARG A 70 -2.45 5.15 -2.01
N LYS A 71 -1.20 4.88 -2.39
CA LYS A 71 -0.69 5.17 -3.74
C LYS A 71 -1.46 4.40 -4.82
N GLN A 72 -1.80 3.13 -4.57
CA GLN A 72 -2.59 2.32 -5.48
C GLN A 72 -4.02 2.84 -5.65
N VAL A 73 -4.67 3.31 -4.57
CA VAL A 73 -5.99 3.97 -4.66
C VAL A 73 -5.91 5.21 -5.54
N ILE A 74 -4.87 6.03 -5.37
CA ILE A 74 -4.67 7.23 -6.19
C ILE A 74 -4.55 6.85 -7.67
N ALA A 75 -3.75 5.83 -7.99
CA ALA A 75 -3.59 5.34 -9.34
C ALA A 75 -4.90 4.78 -9.94
N ALA A 76 -5.64 3.96 -9.19
CA ALA A 76 -6.89 3.35 -9.64
C ALA A 76 -7.96 4.41 -9.96
N ILE A 77 -8.17 5.39 -9.07
CA ILE A 77 -9.12 6.48 -9.30
C ILE A 77 -8.63 7.39 -10.44
N GLY A 78 -7.34 7.71 -10.48
CA GLY A 78 -6.76 8.50 -11.57
C GLY A 78 -6.96 7.85 -12.94
N SER A 79 -6.77 6.53 -13.04
CA SER A 79 -7.04 5.76 -14.26
C SER A 79 -8.51 5.87 -14.68
N TRP A 80 -9.45 5.77 -13.73
CA TRP A 80 -10.88 5.92 -14.00
C TRP A 80 -11.24 7.33 -14.50
N LEU A 81 -10.69 8.37 -13.89
CA LEU A 81 -10.92 9.75 -14.33
C LEU A 81 -10.39 9.97 -15.76
N ARG A 82 -9.21 9.41 -16.07
CA ARG A 82 -8.64 9.49 -17.42
C ARG A 82 -9.52 8.77 -18.45
N GLU A 83 -9.99 7.57 -18.12
CA GLU A 83 -10.86 6.77 -19.00
C GLU A 83 -12.16 7.52 -19.32
N THR A 84 -12.71 8.23 -18.33
CA THR A 84 -13.95 9.00 -18.47
C THR A 84 -13.74 10.43 -18.95
N GLY A 85 -12.54 10.79 -19.41
CA GLY A 85 -12.22 12.13 -19.92
C GLY A 85 -12.29 13.26 -18.89
N GLN A 86 -12.30 12.93 -17.60
CA GLN A 86 -12.39 13.91 -16.50
C GLN A 86 -11.03 14.47 -16.11
N THR A 87 -11.03 15.69 -15.56
CA THR A 87 -9.80 16.30 -15.03
C THR A 87 -9.25 15.52 -13.83
N GLN A 88 -7.96 15.17 -13.89
CA GLN A 88 -7.25 14.46 -12.82
C GLN A 88 -6.37 15.41 -12.02
N ASN A 89 -6.69 15.58 -10.73
CA ASN A 89 -5.76 16.17 -9.77
C ASN A 89 -5.78 15.38 -8.45
N ILE A 90 -4.71 15.51 -7.65
CA ILE A 90 -4.56 14.73 -6.43
C ILE A 90 -5.65 15.04 -5.38
N SER A 91 -6.17 16.27 -5.35
CA SER A 91 -7.20 16.71 -4.40
C SER A 91 -8.56 16.09 -4.72
N ILE A 92 -8.94 16.08 -6.01
CA ILE A 92 -10.14 15.45 -6.56
C ILE A 92 -10.08 13.95 -6.30
N ILE A 93 -8.96 13.30 -6.63
CA ILE A 93 -8.78 11.86 -6.42
C ILE A 93 -8.97 11.50 -4.94
N LYS A 94 -8.32 12.22 -4.03
CA LYS A 94 -8.51 12.02 -2.57
C LYS A 94 -9.95 12.31 -2.15
N GLY A 95 -10.57 13.35 -2.68
CA GLY A 95 -11.97 13.70 -2.43
C GLY A 95 -12.96 12.62 -2.86
N ILE A 96 -12.70 11.95 -3.98
CA ILE A 96 -13.49 10.80 -4.44
C ILE A 96 -13.29 9.62 -3.48
N ALA A 97 -12.05 9.29 -3.13
CA ALA A 97 -11.77 8.19 -2.19
C ALA A 97 -12.46 8.41 -0.83
N MET A 98 -12.41 9.63 -0.31
CA MET A 98 -13.05 10.04 0.96
C MET A 98 -14.58 9.90 0.88
N ARG A 99 -15.22 10.45 -0.17
CA ARG A 99 -16.67 10.31 -0.38
C ARG A 99 -17.11 8.86 -0.58
N ALA A 100 -16.38 8.09 -1.37
CA ALA A 100 -16.71 6.69 -1.65
C ALA A 100 -16.50 5.77 -0.42
N SER A 101 -15.56 6.10 0.45
CA SER A 101 -15.28 5.30 1.66
C SER A 101 -16.06 5.73 2.90
N GLY A 102 -16.57 6.97 2.93
CA GLY A 102 -17.23 7.58 4.09
C GLY A 102 -16.28 8.22 5.12
N TYR A 103 -15.01 8.41 4.77
CA TYR A 103 -14.00 8.98 5.68
C TYR A 103 -13.71 10.44 5.33
N VAL A 104 -13.57 11.28 6.36
CA VAL A 104 -13.24 12.72 6.21
C VAL A 104 -11.77 12.94 5.85
N GLU A 105 -10.89 12.03 6.25
CA GLU A 105 -9.45 12.13 5.99
C GLU A 105 -8.94 10.89 5.25
N PHE A 106 -8.28 11.10 4.11
CA PHE A 106 -7.74 10.03 3.26
C PHE A 106 -6.75 9.12 4.02
N ASN A 107 -5.94 9.69 4.91
CA ASN A 107 -4.94 8.93 5.66
C ASN A 107 -5.58 7.99 6.72
N LYS A 108 -6.84 8.24 7.11
CA LYS A 108 -7.58 7.44 8.09
C LYS A 108 -8.37 6.29 7.47
N ILE A 109 -8.41 6.19 6.14
CA ILE A 109 -9.07 5.08 5.46
C ILE A 109 -8.31 3.77 5.81
N PRO A 110 -8.99 2.76 6.40
CA PRO A 110 -8.34 1.54 6.83
C PRO A 110 -7.98 0.65 5.64
N ARG A 111 -7.04 -0.28 5.89
CA ARG A 111 -6.47 -1.21 4.89
C ARG A 111 -7.51 -1.83 3.98
N GLU A 112 -8.58 -2.36 4.57
CA GLU A 112 -9.59 -3.10 3.82
C GLU A 112 -10.42 -2.20 2.92
N ARG A 113 -10.76 -1.00 3.40
CA ARG A 113 -11.47 -0.01 2.59
C ARG A 113 -10.61 0.48 1.43
N LEU A 114 -9.31 0.66 1.63
CA LEU A 114 -8.37 0.99 0.53
C LEU A 114 -8.36 -0.11 -0.54
N ARG A 115 -8.33 -1.40 -0.15
CA ARG A 115 -8.38 -2.52 -1.11
C ARG A 115 -9.67 -2.54 -1.91
N ASN A 116 -10.80 -2.36 -1.23
CA ASN A 116 -12.10 -2.34 -1.89
C ASN A 116 -12.16 -1.21 -2.93
N LEU A 117 -11.69 -0.01 -2.59
CA LEU A 117 -11.60 1.09 -3.54
C LEU A 117 -10.74 0.74 -4.75
N ILE A 118 -9.54 0.16 -4.54
CA ILE A 118 -8.66 -0.26 -5.64
C ILE A 118 -9.39 -1.23 -6.59
N ALA A 119 -10.00 -2.29 -6.03
CA ALA A 119 -10.71 -3.28 -6.82
C ALA A 119 -11.89 -2.67 -7.58
N THR A 120 -12.71 -1.85 -6.91
CA THR A 120 -13.87 -1.19 -7.51
C THR A 120 -13.48 -0.31 -8.70
N PHE A 121 -12.50 0.58 -8.54
CA PHE A 121 -12.11 1.50 -9.61
C PHE A 121 -11.39 0.79 -10.76
N ASN A 122 -10.57 -0.22 -10.47
CA ASN A 122 -9.95 -1.03 -11.52
C ASN A 122 -11.00 -1.80 -12.33
N ASN A 123 -12.01 -2.39 -11.69
CA ASN A 123 -13.09 -3.07 -12.38
C ASN A 123 -13.90 -2.09 -13.23
N LYS A 124 -14.20 -0.89 -12.73
CA LYS A 124 -14.86 0.15 -13.53
C LYS A 124 -14.11 0.47 -14.83
N VAL A 125 -12.79 0.66 -14.76
CA VAL A 125 -11.96 0.90 -15.96
C VAL A 125 -11.99 -0.30 -16.90
N LYS A 126 -11.84 -1.51 -16.36
CA LYS A 126 -11.85 -2.74 -17.16
C LYS A 126 -13.19 -2.94 -17.88
N ASP A 127 -14.29 -2.78 -17.15
CA ASP A 127 -15.63 -2.98 -17.67
C ASP A 127 -15.99 -1.92 -18.70
N ALA A 128 -15.58 -0.65 -18.48
CA ALA A 128 -15.77 0.41 -19.48
C ALA A 128 -15.08 0.09 -20.81
N ARG A 129 -13.80 -0.31 -20.77
CA ARG A 129 -13.07 -0.71 -21.98
C ARG A 129 -13.69 -1.90 -22.69
N ALA A 130 -14.17 -2.89 -21.95
CA ALA A 130 -14.84 -4.04 -22.53
C ALA A 130 -16.14 -3.64 -23.25
N VAL A 131 -16.88 -2.68 -22.70
CA VAL A 131 -18.08 -2.12 -23.34
C VAL A 131 -17.71 -1.34 -24.61
N ASP A 132 -16.64 -0.55 -24.58
CA ASP A 132 -16.17 0.18 -25.75
C ASP A 132 -15.75 -0.78 -26.88
N GLU A 133 -14.98 -1.82 -26.55
CA GLU A 133 -14.57 -2.87 -27.51
C GLU A 133 -15.77 -3.60 -28.12
N LEU A 134 -16.80 -3.91 -27.31
CA LEU A 134 -18.04 -4.51 -27.79
C LEU A 134 -18.79 -3.57 -28.73
N THR A 135 -18.85 -2.29 -28.39
CA THR A 135 -19.54 -1.27 -29.20
C THR A 135 -18.84 -1.11 -30.56
N ASP A 136 -17.51 -1.05 -30.57
CA ASP A 136 -16.71 -0.97 -31.80
C ASP A 136 -16.88 -2.22 -32.67
N ALA A 137 -16.91 -3.41 -32.07
CA ALA A 137 -17.15 -4.65 -32.79
C ALA A 137 -18.55 -4.69 -33.43
N MET A 138 -19.58 -4.23 -32.70
CA MET A 138 -20.94 -4.14 -33.22
C MET A 138 -21.05 -3.14 -34.37
N LEU A 139 -20.39 -1.97 -34.25
CA LEU A 139 -20.30 -0.98 -35.31
C LEU A 139 -19.60 -1.55 -36.56
N MET A 140 -18.46 -2.22 -36.41
CA MET A 140 -17.76 -2.85 -37.53
C MET A 140 -18.62 -3.89 -38.25
N GLN A 141 -19.28 -4.79 -37.50
CA GLN A 141 -20.19 -5.78 -38.09
C GLN A 141 -21.28 -5.11 -38.92
N HIS A 142 -21.85 -4.03 -38.40
CA HIS A 142 -22.89 -3.27 -39.07
C HIS A 142 -22.41 -2.64 -40.39
N TYR A 143 -21.24 -2.00 -40.40
CA TYR A 143 -20.65 -1.44 -41.62
C TYR A 143 -20.31 -2.51 -42.66
N THR A 144 -19.84 -3.69 -42.22
CA THR A 144 -19.54 -4.81 -43.14
C THR A 144 -20.80 -5.47 -43.70
N ALA A 145 -21.94 -5.38 -43.02
CA ALA A 145 -23.21 -5.98 -43.42
C ALA A 145 -24.10 -5.07 -44.30
N GLY A 146 -23.68 -3.83 -44.58
CA GLY A 146 -24.35 -2.92 -45.52
C GLY A 146 -25.74 -2.44 -45.10
N ARG A 147 -26.09 -2.46 -43.81
CA ARG A 147 -27.35 -1.91 -43.30
C ARG A 147 -27.12 -0.47 -42.79
N GLU A 148 -28.15 0.39 -42.87
CA GLU A 148 -28.12 1.76 -42.35
C GLU A 148 -28.41 1.79 -40.84
N PHE A 149 -27.67 2.62 -40.10
CA PHE A 149 -27.77 2.74 -38.64
C PHE A 149 -28.99 3.59 -38.31
N ASP A 150 -29.94 3.04 -37.55
CA ASP A 150 -31.03 3.81 -36.95
C ASP A 150 -30.61 4.30 -35.55
N PRO A 151 -30.30 5.60 -35.37
CA PRO A 151 -29.85 6.15 -34.10
C PRO A 151 -30.94 6.20 -33.01
N THR A 152 -32.19 5.87 -33.34
CA THR A 152 -33.34 6.05 -32.45
C THR A 152 -33.66 4.84 -31.58
N LEU A 153 -32.92 3.74 -31.73
CA LEU A 153 -33.00 2.57 -30.87
C LEU A 153 -32.14 2.76 -29.59
N ASN A 154 -32.55 3.68 -28.72
CA ASN A 154 -32.17 3.74 -27.31
C ASN A 154 -33.39 4.10 -26.46
#